data_AF-A0A9W5IPN6-F1
#
_entry.id   AF-A0A9W5IPN6-F1
#
_cell.length_a   1.000
_cell.length_b   1.000
_cell.length_c   1.000
_cell.angle_alpha   90.00
_cell.angle_beta   90.00
_cell.angle_gamma   90.00
#
_symmetry.space_group_name_H-M   'P 1'
#
loop_
_entity.id
_entity.type
_entity.pdbx_description
1 polymer ?
#
loop_
_entity_poly.entity_id
_entity_poly.type
_entity_poly.pdbx_seq_one_letter_code
_entity_poly.pdbx_strand_id
1 'polypeptide(L)'
;MSNSLKWVKYVLEWRFLPVRFQKWLFGTGTRVVEFASGLSLIGYATVFAFSPVDIYDWPIYYKFKTIPESILIPVFGGIGVAQLLAMYWQTYKGNVFSGYLLLVAAFIWYLTAQAFWGAFPPAHTGMVIPPILSFLCILAGNNSLKFLFSSEKLKDGLKGE
;
A
#
# COMPACT_ATOMS: atom_id res chain seq x y z
N MET A 1 4.26 -15.17 -25.08
CA MET A 1 3.78 -15.06 -23.69
C MET A 1 2.84 -16.23 -23.40
N SER A 2 3.19 -17.10 -22.45
CA SER A 2 2.41 -18.32 -22.13
C SER A 2 0.95 -17.99 -21.79
N ASN A 3 0.01 -18.88 -22.14
CA ASN A 3 -1.41 -18.74 -21.80
C ASN A 3 -1.65 -18.65 -20.28
N SER A 4 -0.81 -19.28 -19.47
CA SER A 4 -0.89 -19.18 -18.00
C SER A 4 -0.59 -17.76 -17.51
N LEU A 5 0.44 -17.11 -18.06
CA LEU A 5 0.81 -15.73 -17.73
C LEU A 5 -0.27 -14.71 -18.14
N LYS A 6 -0.99 -14.97 -19.25
CA LYS A 6 -2.14 -14.15 -19.65
C LYS A 6 -3.30 -14.28 -18.66
N TRP A 7 -3.60 -15.49 -18.22
CA TRP A 7 -4.65 -15.75 -17.24
C TRP A 7 -4.33 -15.14 -15.87
N VAL A 8 -3.08 -15.28 -15.41
CA VAL A 8 -2.60 -14.66 -14.17
C VAL A 8 -2.72 -13.15 -14.24
N LYS A 9 -2.30 -12.51 -15.35
CA LYS A 9 -2.52 -11.07 -15.56
C LYS A 9 -4.00 -10.71 -15.58
N TYR A 10 -4.84 -11.50 -16.25
CA TYR A 10 -6.27 -11.23 -16.35
C TYR A 10 -6.97 -11.25 -14.98
N VAL A 11 -6.60 -12.23 -14.14
CA VAL A 11 -7.10 -12.34 -12.77
C VAL A 11 -6.54 -11.25 -11.87
N LEU A 12 -5.23 -10.95 -11.92
CA LEU A 12 -4.59 -9.91 -11.10
C LEU A 12 -5.00 -8.47 -11.48
N GLU A 13 -5.26 -8.23 -12.76
CA GLU A 13 -5.78 -6.94 -13.24
C GLU A 13 -7.29 -6.80 -12.99
N TRP A 14 -7.91 -7.82 -12.38
CA TRP A 14 -9.34 -7.88 -12.08
C TRP A 14 -10.21 -7.56 -13.30
N ARG A 15 -9.69 -7.92 -14.49
CA ARG A 15 -10.27 -7.58 -15.80
C ARG A 15 -11.56 -8.33 -16.10
N PHE A 16 -11.86 -9.37 -15.32
CA PHE A 16 -13.13 -10.08 -15.33
C PHE A 16 -14.29 -9.27 -14.72
N LEU A 17 -14.00 -8.23 -13.94
CA LEU A 17 -15.05 -7.44 -13.28
C LEU A 17 -15.74 -6.47 -14.24
N PRO A 18 -17.02 -6.11 -14.00
CA PRO A 18 -17.73 -5.13 -14.81
C PRO A 18 -16.99 -3.79 -14.86
N VAL A 19 -16.99 -3.12 -16.01
CA VAL A 19 -16.25 -1.85 -16.23
C VAL A 19 -16.63 -0.76 -15.22
N ARG A 20 -17.90 -0.71 -14.78
CA ARG A 20 -18.36 0.23 -13.73
C ARG A 20 -17.74 -0.10 -12.37
N PHE A 21 -17.62 -1.38 -12.04
CA PHE A 21 -17.02 -1.83 -10.79
C PHE A 21 -15.52 -1.58 -10.79
N GLN A 22 -14.83 -1.82 -11.91
CA GLN A 22 -13.40 -1.49 -12.05
C GLN A 22 -13.14 0.02 -11.89
N LYS A 23 -13.97 0.87 -12.51
CA LYS A 23 -13.85 2.34 -12.34
C LYS A 23 -14.04 2.76 -10.89
N TRP A 24 -15.04 2.20 -10.20
CA TRP A 24 -15.28 2.49 -8.79
C TRP A 24 -14.14 1.97 -7.89
N LEU A 25 -13.68 0.76 -8.15
CA LEU A 25 -12.63 0.11 -7.37
C LEU A 25 -11.28 0.82 -7.52
N PHE A 26 -10.88 1.16 -8.74
CA PHE A 26 -9.60 1.83 -9.00
C PHE A 26 -9.65 3.34 -8.74
N GLY A 27 -10.84 3.91 -8.56
CA GLY A 27 -11.05 5.26 -8.04
C GLY A 27 -11.25 5.24 -6.52
N THR A 28 -12.51 5.13 -6.09
CA THR A 28 -12.92 5.17 -4.68
C THR A 28 -12.30 4.07 -3.84
N GLY A 29 -12.21 2.84 -4.35
CA GLY A 29 -11.61 1.71 -3.62
C GLY A 29 -10.12 1.94 -3.29
N THR A 30 -9.34 2.42 -4.26
CA THR A 30 -7.93 2.83 -4.06
C THR A 30 -7.79 3.84 -2.92
N ARG A 31 -8.70 4.81 -2.82
CA ARG A 31 -8.67 5.82 -1.74
C ARG A 31 -8.97 5.23 -0.36
N VAL A 32 -9.87 4.24 -0.28
CA VAL A 32 -10.13 3.54 0.99
C VAL A 32 -8.89 2.77 1.44
N VAL A 33 -8.19 2.12 0.50
CA VAL A 33 -6.94 1.41 0.79
C VAL A 33 -5.84 2.40 1.21
N GLU A 34 -5.72 3.53 0.53
CA GLU A 34 -4.78 4.60 0.87
C GLU A 34 -5.03 5.16 2.26
N PHE A 35 -6.29 5.41 2.61
CA PHE A 35 -6.69 5.87 3.94
C PHE A 35 -6.38 4.84 5.03
N ALA A 36 -6.80 3.59 4.83
CA ALA A 36 -6.60 2.52 5.78
C ALA A 36 -5.10 2.21 5.99
N SER A 37 -4.33 2.18 4.91
CA SER A 37 -2.87 2.03 4.95
C SER A 37 -2.23 3.22 5.67
N GLY A 38 -2.58 4.45 5.29
CA GLY A 38 -1.99 5.66 5.86
C GLY A 38 -2.23 5.78 7.36
N LEU A 39 -3.47 5.58 7.81
CA LEU A 39 -3.81 5.54 9.23
C LEU A 39 -3.08 4.43 9.98
N SER A 40 -2.99 3.24 9.39
CA SER A 40 -2.32 2.11 10.03
C SER A 40 -0.82 2.38 10.18
N LEU A 41 -0.15 2.93 9.15
CA LEU A 41 1.26 3.31 9.22
C LEU A 41 1.50 4.39 10.27
N ILE A 42 0.63 5.41 10.36
CA ILE A 42 0.70 6.43 11.42
C ILE A 42 0.52 5.78 12.79
N GLY A 43 -0.46 4.88 12.95
CA GLY A 43 -0.68 4.15 14.19
C GLY A 43 0.56 3.36 14.64
N TYR A 44 1.23 2.65 13.72
CA TYR A 44 2.51 1.99 13.99
C TYR A 44 3.58 3.00 14.42
N ALA A 45 3.73 4.12 13.70
CA ALA A 45 4.69 5.16 14.06
C ALA A 45 4.43 5.73 15.46
N THR A 46 3.16 5.94 15.82
CA THR A 46 2.75 6.39 17.15
C THR A 46 3.09 5.35 18.22
N VAL A 47 2.81 4.07 17.98
CA VAL A 47 3.19 3.00 18.92
C VAL A 47 4.70 3.01 19.16
N PHE A 48 5.52 3.07 18.11
CA PHE A 48 6.98 3.10 18.29
C PHE A 48 7.50 4.41 18.91
N ALA A 49 6.85 5.55 18.65
CA ALA A 49 7.28 6.84 19.20
C ALA A 49 6.97 7.02 20.70
N PHE A 50 5.88 6.41 21.19
CA PHE A 50 5.42 6.58 22.57
C PHE A 50 5.56 5.35 23.45
N SER A 51 6.05 4.22 22.91
CA SER A 51 6.22 3.02 23.71
C SER A 51 7.47 3.09 24.60
N PRO A 52 7.42 2.47 25.79
CA PRO A 52 8.62 2.28 26.60
C PRO A 52 9.63 1.41 25.85
N VAL A 53 10.93 1.61 26.14
CA VAL A 53 12.06 0.90 25.51
C VAL A 53 11.89 -0.63 25.58
N ASP A 54 11.21 -1.13 26.62
CA ASP A 54 10.96 -2.55 26.86
C ASP A 54 10.00 -3.19 25.85
N ILE A 55 9.33 -2.40 24.99
CA ILE A 55 8.43 -2.95 23.94
C ILE A 55 9.16 -3.91 23.02
N TYR A 56 10.45 -3.68 22.76
CA TYR A 56 11.26 -4.54 21.91
C TYR A 56 11.66 -5.86 22.56
N ASP A 57 11.52 -5.99 23.88
CA ASP A 57 11.77 -7.24 24.58
C ASP A 57 10.55 -8.17 24.50
N TRP A 58 9.41 -7.67 23.98
CA TRP A 58 8.27 -8.51 23.69
C TRP A 58 8.54 -9.42 22.48
N PRO A 59 8.09 -10.70 22.53
CA PRO A 59 8.32 -11.67 21.46
C PRO A 59 7.81 -11.23 20.09
N ILE A 60 6.89 -10.28 20.04
CA ILE A 60 6.26 -9.77 18.81
C ILE A 60 7.11 -8.69 18.14
N TYR A 61 7.81 -7.86 18.92
CA TYR A 61 8.50 -6.66 18.43
C TYR A 61 10.02 -6.78 18.38
N TYR A 62 10.61 -7.88 18.87
CA TYR A 62 12.07 -8.02 18.95
C TYR A 62 12.79 -7.88 17.60
N LYS A 63 12.13 -8.22 16.48
CA LYS A 63 12.69 -8.03 15.13
C LYS A 63 12.85 -6.56 14.75
N PHE A 64 12.12 -5.66 15.39
CA PHE A 64 12.25 -4.22 15.18
C PHE A 64 13.39 -3.63 16.04
N LYS A 65 13.92 -4.36 17.05
CA LYS A 65 15.05 -3.93 17.88
C LYS A 65 16.33 -3.68 17.09
N THR A 66 16.49 -4.37 15.96
CA THR A 66 17.67 -4.20 15.08
C THR A 66 17.58 -2.97 14.18
N ILE A 67 16.44 -2.28 14.16
CA ILE A 67 16.20 -1.10 13.32
C ILE A 67 16.16 0.12 14.24
N PRO A 68 16.94 1.18 13.96
CA PRO A 68 16.90 2.39 14.77
C PRO A 68 15.54 3.08 14.65
N GLU A 69 14.97 3.48 15.78
CA GLU A 69 13.70 4.22 15.87
C GLU A 69 13.69 5.49 15.03
N SER A 70 14.84 6.16 14.94
CA SER A 70 15.05 7.35 14.12
C SER A 70 14.83 7.13 12.63
N ILE A 71 14.86 5.88 12.15
CA ILE A 71 14.51 5.51 10.77
C ILE A 71 13.07 4.97 10.73
N LEU A 72 12.73 4.12 11.70
CA LEU A 72 11.45 3.44 11.71
C LEU A 72 10.28 4.43 11.82
N ILE A 73 10.31 5.34 12.79
CA ILE A 73 9.26 6.33 13.03
C ILE A 73 9.02 7.22 11.80
N PRO A 74 10.03 7.86 11.18
CA PRO A 74 9.77 8.69 10.00
C PRO A 74 9.41 7.89 8.75
N VAL A 75 9.83 6.63 8.60
CA VAL A 75 9.38 5.80 7.47
C VAL A 75 7.89 5.48 7.61
N PHE A 76 7.44 4.98 8.76
CA PHE A 76 6.03 4.69 8.98
C PHE A 76 5.19 5.98 9.01
N GLY A 77 5.59 6.96 9.81
CA GLY A 77 4.85 8.21 10.00
C GLY A 77 4.89 9.10 8.77
N GLY A 78 6.05 9.26 8.14
CA GLY A 78 6.21 10.10 6.95
C GLY A 78 5.46 9.56 5.74
N ILE A 79 5.54 8.26 5.47
CA ILE A 79 4.78 7.64 4.38
C ILE A 79 3.28 7.65 4.69
N GLY A 80 2.88 7.38 5.94
CA GLY A 80 1.47 7.43 6.34
C GLY A 80 0.87 8.84 6.19
N VAL A 81 1.56 9.88 6.64
CA VAL A 81 1.15 11.28 6.45
C VAL A 81 1.14 11.66 4.97
N ALA A 82 2.16 11.25 4.21
CA ALA A 82 2.21 11.51 2.77
C ALA A 82 1.03 10.87 2.03
N GLN A 83 0.60 9.65 2.41
CA GLN A 83 -0.61 9.02 1.86
C GLN A 83 -1.86 9.85 2.18
N LEU A 84 -2.05 10.29 3.41
CA LEU A 84 -3.21 11.12 3.77
C LEU A 84 -3.21 12.49 3.08
N LEU A 85 -2.04 13.10 2.90
CA LEU A 85 -1.92 14.37 2.16
C LEU A 85 -2.15 14.19 0.66
N ALA A 86 -1.67 13.07 0.09
CA ALA A 86 -1.89 12.75 -1.32
C ALA A 86 -3.39 12.60 -1.64
N MET A 87 -4.19 12.12 -0.69
CA MET A 87 -5.65 12.07 -0.82
C MET A 87 -6.30 13.44 -0.99
N TYR A 88 -5.69 14.54 -0.51
CA TYR A 88 -6.22 15.88 -0.72
C TYR A 88 -5.96 16.40 -2.14
N TRP A 89 -4.85 15.97 -2.77
CA TRP A 89 -4.46 16.40 -4.10
C TRP A 89 -5.14 15.58 -5.22
N GLN A 90 -6.37 15.96 -5.54
CA GLN A 90 -7.18 15.31 -6.59
C GLN A 90 -6.81 15.70 -8.04
N THR A 91 -5.56 16.07 -8.29
CA THR A 91 -5.05 16.36 -9.64
C THR A 91 -4.53 15.09 -10.31
N TYR A 92 -4.38 15.08 -11.64
CA TYR A 92 -3.78 13.95 -12.35
C TYR A 92 -2.39 13.58 -11.79
N LYS A 93 -1.52 14.59 -11.59
CA LYS A 93 -0.19 14.40 -10.98
C LYS A 93 -0.27 13.88 -9.54
N GLY A 94 -1.24 14.36 -8.76
CA GLY A 94 -1.49 13.89 -7.38
C GLY A 94 -1.94 12.43 -7.33
N ASN A 95 -2.84 12.01 -8.22
CA ASN A 95 -3.28 10.62 -8.30
C ASN A 95 -2.17 9.67 -8.76
N VAL A 96 -1.29 10.12 -9.66
CA VAL A 96 -0.09 9.36 -10.04
C VAL A 96 0.87 9.24 -8.84
N PHE A 97 1.09 10.32 -8.10
CA PHE A 97 1.92 10.31 -6.90
C PHE A 97 1.36 9.38 -5.80
N SER A 98 0.05 9.46 -5.54
CA SER A 98 -0.68 8.55 -4.65
C SER A 98 -0.51 7.08 -5.06
N GLY A 99 -0.62 6.78 -6.36
CA GLY A 99 -0.39 5.43 -6.90
C GLY A 99 1.01 4.90 -6.59
N TYR A 100 2.05 5.72 -6.76
CA TYR A 100 3.42 5.34 -6.37
C TYR A 100 3.60 5.21 -4.86
N LEU A 101 3.00 6.10 -4.06
CA LEU A 101 3.02 6.01 -2.60
C LEU A 101 2.40 4.70 -2.11
N LEU A 102 1.32 4.22 -2.74
CA LEU A 102 0.73 2.91 -2.44
C LEU A 102 1.70 1.76 -2.74
N LEU A 103 2.49 1.83 -3.81
CA LEU A 103 3.51 0.82 -4.10
C LEU A 103 4.65 0.83 -3.07
N VAL A 104 5.06 2.02 -2.60
CA VAL A 104 6.04 2.15 -1.51
C VAL A 104 5.47 1.60 -0.21
N ALA A 105 4.23 1.96 0.13
CA ALA A 105 3.54 1.44 1.31
C ALA A 105 3.38 -0.07 1.26
N ALA A 106 3.09 -0.64 0.08
CA ALA A 106 3.06 -2.08 -0.11
C ALA A 106 4.37 -2.78 0.23
N PHE A 107 5.50 -2.19 -0.18
CA PHE A 107 6.82 -2.73 0.15
C PHE A 107 7.11 -2.63 1.65
N ILE A 108 6.76 -1.51 2.29
CA ILE A 108 6.85 -1.36 3.74
C ILE A 108 6.02 -2.43 4.45
N TRP A 109 4.75 -2.61 4.06
CA TRP A 109 3.88 -3.64 4.62
C TRP A 109 4.41 -5.07 4.41
N TYR A 110 5.06 -5.34 3.29
CA TYR A 110 5.72 -6.62 3.05
C TYR A 110 6.86 -6.85 4.03
N LEU A 111 7.73 -5.87 4.24
CA LEU A 111 8.82 -5.96 5.22
C LEU A 111 8.28 -6.12 6.65
N THR A 112 7.21 -5.39 6.99
CA THR A 112 6.50 -5.53 8.26
C THR A 112 5.94 -6.95 8.44
N ALA A 113 5.36 -7.55 7.39
CA ALA A 113 4.89 -8.93 7.42
C ALA A 113 6.03 -9.93 7.70
N GLN A 114 7.19 -9.74 7.05
CA GLN A 114 8.37 -10.57 7.28
C GLN A 114 8.89 -10.44 8.71
N ALA A 115 8.87 -9.22 9.28
CA ALA A 115 9.25 -9.00 10.68
C ALA A 115 8.35 -9.77 11.65
N PHE A 116 7.03 -9.76 11.44
CA PHE A 116 6.08 -10.48 12.28
C PHE A 116 6.09 -12.00 12.07
N TRP A 117 6.27 -12.48 10.84
CA TRP A 117 6.45 -13.92 10.59
C TRP A 117 7.76 -14.45 11.16
N GLY A 118 8.85 -13.68 11.07
CA GLY A 118 10.11 -14.03 11.71
C GLY A 118 10.06 -14.02 13.23
N ALA A 119 9.01 -13.47 13.83
CA ALA A 119 8.75 -13.46 15.26
C ALA A 119 7.89 -14.63 15.75
N PHE A 120 7.45 -15.51 14.85
CA PHE A 120 6.74 -16.74 15.22
C PHE A 120 7.69 -17.77 15.86
N PRO A 121 7.27 -18.52 16.90
CA PRO A 121 5.98 -18.47 17.65
C PRO A 121 5.97 -17.45 18.81
N PRO A 122 4.81 -16.90 19.28
CA PRO A 122 3.40 -17.30 19.08
C PRO A 122 2.66 -16.60 17.91
N ALA A 123 1.52 -17.17 17.50
CA ALA A 123 0.65 -16.57 16.48
C ALA A 123 -0.04 -15.29 16.99
N HIS A 124 -0.04 -14.24 16.17
CA HIS A 124 -0.60 -12.93 16.53
C HIS A 124 -1.14 -12.21 15.29
N THR A 125 -2.03 -11.25 15.51
CA THR A 125 -2.76 -10.53 14.43
C THR A 125 -1.84 -9.75 13.48
N GLY A 126 -0.65 -9.36 13.94
CA GLY A 126 0.43 -8.77 13.14
C GLY A 126 0.94 -9.67 12.01
N MET A 127 0.65 -10.98 12.04
CA MET A 127 1.00 -11.91 10.96
C MET A 127 0.02 -11.88 9.77
N VAL A 128 -1.15 -11.23 9.92
CA VAL A 128 -2.24 -11.28 8.93
C VAL A 128 -2.50 -9.91 8.30
N ILE A 129 -2.50 -8.85 9.10
CA ILE A 129 -2.84 -7.50 8.60
C ILE A 129 -1.79 -6.96 7.60
N PRO A 130 -0.47 -6.98 7.90
CA PRO A 130 0.57 -6.51 6.98
C PRO A 130 0.60 -7.21 5.61
N PRO A 131 0.51 -8.54 5.48
CA PRO A 131 0.51 -9.17 4.16
C PRO A 131 -0.76 -8.83 3.36
N ILE A 132 -1.92 -8.70 4.02
CA ILE A 132 -3.17 -8.26 3.35
C ILE A 132 -3.03 -6.82 2.85
N LEU A 133 -2.57 -5.90 3.69
CA LEU A 133 -2.36 -4.50 3.30
C LEU A 133 -1.29 -4.38 2.21
N SER A 134 -0.22 -5.16 2.27
CA SER A 134 0.78 -5.21 1.21
C SER A 134 0.15 -5.57 -0.12
N PHE A 135 -0.63 -6.67 -0.16
CA PHE A 135 -1.32 -7.11 -1.37
C PHE A 135 -2.31 -6.07 -1.91
N LEU A 136 -3.14 -5.50 -1.04
CA LEU A 136 -4.12 -4.48 -1.43
C LEU A 136 -3.44 -3.21 -1.95
N CYS A 137 -2.36 -2.76 -1.31
CA CYS A 137 -1.60 -1.59 -1.74
C CYS A 137 -0.92 -1.82 -3.10
N ILE A 138 -0.38 -3.02 -3.37
CA ILE A 138 0.19 -3.37 -4.69
C ILE A 138 -0.90 -3.33 -5.75
N LEU A 139 -2.05 -3.95 -5.50
CA LEU A 139 -3.16 -3.99 -6.44
C LEU A 139 -3.72 -2.60 -6.72
N ALA A 140 -3.99 -1.83 -5.67
CA ALA A 140 -4.54 -0.48 -5.75
C ALA A 140 -3.57 0.47 -6.46
N GLY A 141 -2.28 0.45 -6.10
CA GLY A 141 -1.25 1.27 -6.73
C GLY A 141 -1.03 0.92 -8.21
N ASN A 142 -0.83 -0.36 -8.55
CA ASN A 142 -0.58 -0.75 -9.94
C ASN A 142 -1.78 -0.51 -10.85
N ASN A 143 -2.99 -0.82 -10.38
CA ASN A 143 -4.17 -0.71 -11.21
C ASN A 143 -4.63 0.75 -11.36
N SER A 144 -4.49 1.59 -10.33
CA SER A 144 -4.75 3.02 -10.45
C SER A 144 -3.81 3.70 -11.44
N LEU A 145 -2.50 3.41 -11.39
CA LEU A 145 -1.52 3.94 -12.34
C LEU A 145 -1.83 3.52 -13.78
N LYS A 146 -2.12 2.23 -14.01
CA LYS A 146 -2.52 1.73 -15.35
C LYS A 146 -3.78 2.43 -15.87
N PHE A 147 -4.76 2.64 -15.00
CA PHE A 147 -6.01 3.31 -15.37
C PHE A 147 -5.77 4.78 -15.74
N LEU A 148 -4.96 5.50 -14.95
CA LEU A 148 -4.61 6.90 -15.22
C LEU A 148 -3.86 7.05 -16.55
N PHE A 149 -2.83 6.23 -16.79
CA PHE A 149 -2.07 6.28 -18.04
C PHE A 149 -2.91 5.89 -19.26
N SER A 150 -3.81 4.90 -19.12
CA SER A 150 -4.73 4.54 -20.20
C SER A 150 -5.72 5.67 -20.51
N SER A 151 -6.19 6.40 -19.50
CA SER A 151 -7.10 7.52 -19.68
C SER A 151 -6.43 8.71 -20.35
N GLU A 152 -5.17 9.02 -20.00
CA GLU A 152 -4.44 10.14 -20.61
C GLU A 152 -4.12 9.85 -22.08
N LYS A 153 -3.70 8.61 -22.40
CA LYS A 153 -3.44 8.21 -23.78
C LYS A 153 -4.66 8.34 -24.70
N LEU A 154 -5.87 8.05 -24.17
CA LEU A 154 -7.12 8.26 -24.92
C LEU A 154 -7.41 9.74 -25.15
N LYS A 155 -7.13 10.59 -24.14
CA LYS A 155 -7.36 12.02 -24.20
C LYS A 155 -6.43 12.72 -25.19
N ASP A 156 -5.17 12.29 -25.26
CA ASP A 156 -4.20 12.81 -26.22
C ASP A 156 -4.51 12.35 -27.66
N GLY A 157 -5.01 11.12 -27.83
CA GLY A 157 -5.47 10.62 -29.14
C GLY A 157 -6.65 11.41 -29.70
N LEU A 158 -7.57 11.86 -28.85
CA LEU A 158 -8.74 12.67 -29.25
C LEU A 158 -8.42 14.16 -29.50
N LYS A 159 -7.26 14.65 -29.07
CA LYS A 159 -6.80 16.03 -29.34
C LYS A 159 -5.92 16.13 -30.58
N GLY A 160 -5.52 15.00 -31.16
CA GLY A 160 -4.71 14.90 -32.37
C GLY A 160 -5.51 14.69 -33.66
N GLU A 161 -6.86 14.72 -33.57
CA GLU A 161 -7.82 14.79 -34.68
C GLU A 161 -8.48 16.18 -34.71
#